data_AF-A0A1R0H999-F1
#
_entry.id   AF-A0A1R0H999-F1
#
_cell.length_a   1.000
_cell.length_b   1.000
_cell.length_c   1.000
_cell.angle_alpha   90.00
_cell.angle_beta   90.00
_cell.angle_gamma   90.00
#
_symmetry.space_group_name_H-M   'P 1'
#
loop_
_entity.id
_entity.type
_entity.pdbx_description
1 polymer ?
#
loop_
_entity_poly.entity_id
_entity_poly.type
_entity_poly.pdbx_seq_one_letter_code
_entity_poly.pdbx_strand_id
1 'polypeptide(L)'
;MRELILIDTLARNNELSLADGETSYIKQVTSRFPSLEILDLVVLSPEIRAYALEESKRLAKEKPGKTKDSFDSYSRTKNLSSWTELSPINPSFSDSPESTNLAQGFIAGYYQLYDRDRPDLANVYSSDAVFSINTNVSTISGSSQSSTISHYVKFSRNLTRVKNRGKRYQTLAVGNRAICEKIKELPASSHNLADPSKLVFDVWSMTCKLGSPTEPPSTTPGSSVDTNCIMLVVHGMFTEIDSPNHVFSFDRTFILSEAPPSSVALANGWPCIIRRDLLTIRNHNPSTSFTLTLPPPSLQPPAAVSEDVASVHNNMVQQLCLATGLNAEWSAKCLSDTNWDYNKALQAFSIFKEQLPAQAFS
;
A
#
# COMPACT_ATOMS: atom_id res chain seq x y z
N MET A 1 23.48 7.87 -7.30
CA MET A 1 23.25 8.11 -8.74
C MET A 1 24.59 7.94 -9.44
N ARG A 2 24.72 7.01 -10.39
CA ARG A 2 26.01 6.67 -11.03
C ARG A 2 26.17 7.20 -12.46
N GLU A 3 25.05 7.43 -13.15
CA GLU A 3 25.02 8.01 -14.50
C GLU A 3 24.02 9.17 -14.52
N LEU A 4 24.37 10.23 -15.25
CA LEU A 4 23.54 11.42 -15.42
C LEU A 4 23.74 12.00 -16.82
N ILE A 5 22.64 12.30 -17.51
CA ILE A 5 22.65 12.92 -18.84
C ILE A 5 21.88 14.24 -18.74
N LEU A 6 22.57 15.33 -19.02
CA LEU A 6 22.06 16.71 -19.07
C LEU A 6 22.29 17.36 -20.44
N ILE A 7 22.65 16.56 -21.45
CA ILE A 7 22.72 16.97 -22.86
C ILE A 7 21.42 17.71 -23.23
N ASP A 8 21.56 18.81 -23.96
CA ASP A 8 20.48 19.70 -24.41
C ASP A 8 19.65 20.39 -23.32
N THR A 9 20.09 20.33 -22.06
CA THR A 9 19.46 21.13 -21.01
C THR A 9 19.95 22.57 -21.05
N LEU A 10 19.03 23.51 -20.78
CA LEU A 10 19.34 24.94 -20.71
C LEU A 10 20.44 25.24 -19.67
N ALA A 11 20.43 24.52 -18.54
CA ALA A 11 21.42 24.67 -17.48
C ALA A 11 22.84 24.30 -17.94
N ARG A 12 23.00 23.15 -18.61
CA ARG A 12 24.28 22.72 -19.19
C ARG A 12 24.76 23.69 -20.25
N ASN A 13 23.88 24.08 -21.18
CA ASN A 13 24.25 24.93 -22.31
C ASN A 13 24.66 26.34 -21.86
N ASN A 14 24.01 26.88 -20.82
CA ASN A 14 24.40 28.16 -20.23
C ASN A 14 25.78 28.08 -19.56
N GLU A 15 26.06 27.01 -18.81
CA GLU A 15 27.34 26.86 -18.12
C GLU A 15 28.50 26.66 -19.10
N LEU A 16 28.29 25.82 -20.13
CA LEU A 16 29.29 25.59 -21.18
C LEU A 16 29.57 26.82 -22.06
N SER A 17 28.71 27.84 -22.02
CA SER A 17 28.95 29.10 -22.73
C SER A 17 29.98 30.02 -22.05
N LEU A 18 30.40 29.69 -20.83
CA LEU A 18 31.41 30.44 -20.07
C LEU A 18 32.84 30.03 -20.47
N ALA A 19 33.81 30.92 -20.24
CA ALA A 19 35.21 30.70 -20.60
C ALA A 19 35.88 29.49 -19.91
N ASP A 20 35.41 29.10 -18.72
CA ASP A 20 35.81 27.86 -18.00
C ASP A 20 34.60 26.93 -17.80
N GLY A 21 33.66 26.99 -18.76
CA GLY A 21 32.34 26.39 -18.63
C GLY A 21 32.35 24.87 -18.48
N GLU A 22 33.25 24.18 -19.17
CA GLU A 22 33.38 22.71 -19.09
C GLU A 22 33.87 22.27 -17.71
N THR A 23 34.93 22.89 -17.19
CA THR A 23 35.45 22.60 -15.86
C THR A 23 34.44 22.98 -14.78
N SER A 24 33.83 24.16 -14.89
CA SER A 24 32.80 24.64 -13.96
C SER A 24 31.59 23.71 -13.93
N TYR A 25 31.08 23.32 -15.10
CA TYR A 25 29.99 22.39 -15.27
C TYR A 25 30.27 21.05 -14.58
N ILE A 26 31.42 20.43 -14.89
CA ILE A 26 31.82 19.15 -14.29
C ILE A 26 31.92 19.29 -12.76
N LYS A 27 32.57 20.34 -12.25
CA LYS A 27 32.70 20.57 -10.80
C LYS A 27 31.35 20.79 -10.11
N GLN A 28 30.46 21.57 -10.70
CA GLN A 28 29.13 21.83 -10.14
C GLN A 28 28.25 20.57 -10.10
N VAL A 29 28.29 19.75 -11.14
CA VAL A 29 27.51 18.51 -11.19
C VAL A 29 28.10 17.47 -10.22
N THR A 30 29.42 17.27 -10.25
CA THR A 30 30.07 16.23 -9.45
C THR A 30 30.10 16.54 -7.96
N SER A 31 30.17 17.82 -7.56
CA SER A 31 30.02 18.22 -6.13
C SER A 31 28.64 17.89 -5.55
N ARG A 32 27.58 17.92 -6.37
CA ARG A 32 26.20 17.56 -5.96
C ARG A 32 25.93 16.06 -6.02
N PHE A 33 26.61 15.37 -6.94
CA PHE A 33 26.48 13.93 -7.14
C PHE A 33 27.85 13.23 -6.98
N PRO A 34 28.38 13.09 -5.75
CA PRO A 34 29.73 12.58 -5.51
C PRO A 34 29.91 11.09 -5.88
N SER A 35 28.82 10.35 -6.10
CA SER A 35 28.84 8.97 -6.59
C SER A 35 28.76 8.83 -8.11
N LEU A 36 28.86 9.93 -8.86
CA LEU A 36 28.69 9.96 -10.31
C LEU A 36 29.94 9.37 -11.01
N GLU A 37 29.70 8.44 -11.92
CA GLU A 37 30.73 7.76 -12.70
C GLU A 37 30.69 8.17 -14.18
N ILE A 38 29.50 8.47 -14.71
CA ILE A 38 29.28 8.86 -16.10
C ILE A 38 28.45 10.16 -16.15
N LEU A 39 28.94 11.16 -16.86
CA LEU A 39 28.24 12.43 -17.13
C LEU A 39 28.16 12.66 -18.63
N ASP A 40 26.95 12.86 -19.16
CA ASP A 40 26.72 13.11 -20.60
C ASP A 40 27.37 12.04 -21.50
N LEU A 41 27.25 10.77 -21.08
CA LEU A 41 27.83 9.60 -21.75
C LEU A 41 29.38 9.56 -21.71
N VAL A 42 30.02 10.46 -20.97
CA VAL A 42 31.47 10.49 -20.75
C VAL A 42 31.80 9.92 -19.38
N VAL A 43 32.70 8.94 -19.35
CA VAL A 43 33.23 8.37 -18.10
C VAL A 43 34.12 9.41 -17.42
N LEU A 44 33.79 9.75 -16.17
CA LEU A 44 34.56 10.69 -15.38
C LEU A 44 35.88 10.05 -14.91
N SER A 45 36.97 10.81 -14.99
CA SER A 45 38.28 10.33 -14.57
C SER A 45 38.33 10.06 -13.06
N PRO A 46 39.19 9.14 -12.58
CA PRO A 46 39.38 8.91 -11.14
C PRO A 46 39.70 10.18 -10.35
N GLU A 47 40.45 11.12 -10.94
CA GLU A 47 40.84 12.39 -10.33
C GLU A 47 39.65 13.31 -10.11
N ILE A 48 38.77 13.43 -11.11
CA ILE A 48 37.53 14.23 -11.01
C ILE A 48 36.62 13.65 -9.93
N ARG A 49 36.50 12.32 -9.85
CA ARG A 49 35.71 11.63 -8.83
C ARG A 49 36.29 11.82 -7.43
N ALA A 50 37.61 11.75 -7.29
CA ALA A 50 38.29 11.99 -6.01
C ALA A 50 38.08 13.45 -5.53
N TYR A 51 38.24 14.42 -6.44
CA TYR A 51 37.99 15.83 -6.17
C TYR A 51 36.55 16.08 -5.71
N ALA A 52 35.56 15.52 -6.41
CA ALA A 52 34.15 15.64 -6.06
C ALA A 52 33.81 15.08 -4.67
N LEU A 53 34.43 13.95 -4.31
CA LEU A 53 34.26 13.34 -3.00
C LEU A 53 34.91 14.18 -1.88
N GLU A 54 36.04 14.82 -2.15
CA GLU A 54 36.72 15.69 -1.18
C GLU A 54 35.99 17.03 -1.03
N GLU A 55 35.54 17.62 -2.13
CA GLU A 55 34.82 18.89 -2.15
C GLU A 55 33.44 18.77 -1.47
N SER A 56 32.72 17.66 -1.68
CA SER A 56 31.47 17.40 -0.95
C SER A 56 31.68 17.26 0.57
N LYS A 57 32.81 16.68 1.00
CA LYS A 57 33.20 16.64 2.43
C LYS A 57 33.56 18.02 2.98
N ARG A 58 34.19 18.88 2.17
CA ARG A 58 34.53 20.27 2.54
C ARG A 58 33.28 21.13 2.70
N LEU A 59 32.38 21.09 1.73
CA LEU A 59 31.09 21.80 1.75
C LEU A 59 30.18 21.32 2.89
N ALA A 60 30.28 20.06 3.31
CA ALA A 60 29.57 19.56 4.49
C ALA A 60 30.10 20.15 5.82
N LYS A 61 31.37 20.57 5.86
CA LYS A 61 32.02 21.19 7.04
C LYS A 61 31.84 22.70 7.10
N GLU A 62 31.74 23.38 5.96
CA GLU A 62 31.47 24.82 5.87
C GLU A 62 29.96 25.13 5.99
N LYS A 63 29.39 25.01 7.20
CA LYS A 63 28.07 25.61 7.46
C LYS A 63 28.22 27.10 7.76
N PRO A 64 27.43 28.01 7.15
CA PRO A 64 27.44 29.41 7.50
C PRO A 64 26.87 29.61 8.89
N GLY A 65 27.41 30.60 9.61
CA GLY A 65 27.03 30.95 10.98
C GLY A 65 25.53 31.21 11.11
N LYS A 66 24.98 30.77 12.24
CA LYS A 66 23.59 30.95 12.65
C LYS A 66 23.21 32.43 12.70
N THR A 67 22.41 32.91 11.76
CA THR A 67 21.52 34.04 12.01
C THR A 67 20.33 33.54 12.85
N LYS A 68 20.15 34.14 14.03
CA LYS A 68 18.98 33.93 14.89
C LYS A 68 17.78 34.62 14.23
N ASP A 69 17.04 33.90 13.40
CA ASP A 69 15.63 34.21 13.18
C ASP A 69 14.80 33.13 13.85
N SER A 70 13.95 33.57 14.77
CA SER A 70 13.13 32.77 15.67
C SER A 70 11.89 32.24 14.97
N PHE A 71 12.06 31.35 14.00
CA PHE A 71 10.94 30.65 13.38
C PHE A 71 11.21 29.14 13.28
N ASP A 72 10.32 28.38 13.91
CA ASP A 72 10.13 26.93 13.91
C ASP A 72 11.24 26.01 14.46
N SER A 73 11.00 25.53 15.68
CA SER A 73 11.74 24.45 16.36
C SER A 73 11.48 23.04 15.81
N TYR A 74 10.86 22.90 14.64
CA TYR A 74 10.50 21.61 14.01
C TYR A 74 11.24 21.32 12.71
N SER A 75 12.50 21.75 12.56
CA SER A 75 13.33 21.14 11.51
C SER A 75 14.81 21.26 11.82
N ARG A 76 15.34 20.34 12.62
CA ARG A 76 16.68 19.85 12.33
C ARG A 76 16.51 18.90 11.15
N THR A 77 16.80 19.36 9.94
CA THR A 77 16.96 18.46 8.79
C THR A 77 18.09 17.50 9.14
N LYS A 78 17.72 16.32 9.65
CA LYS A 78 18.65 15.22 9.87
C LYS A 78 19.01 14.73 8.48
N ASN A 79 20.20 15.07 8.00
CA ASN A 79 20.72 14.48 6.78
C ASN A 79 20.82 12.98 7.04
N LEU A 80 19.99 12.19 6.36
CA LEU A 80 20.07 10.74 6.39
C LEU A 80 21.42 10.33 5.81
N SER A 81 22.25 9.64 6.58
CA SER A 81 23.55 9.16 6.09
C SER A 81 23.38 7.94 5.17
N SER A 82 22.26 7.23 5.29
CA SER A 82 21.94 6.03 4.53
C SER A 82 20.43 5.78 4.50
N TRP A 83 19.94 5.13 3.44
CA TRP A 83 18.55 4.65 3.33
C TRP A 83 18.20 3.62 4.42
N THR A 84 19.19 2.98 5.03
CA THR A 84 19.02 2.06 6.16
C THR A 84 18.65 2.76 7.48
N GLU A 85 18.73 4.09 7.53
CA GLU A 85 18.26 4.89 8.68
C GLU A 85 16.77 5.20 8.60
N LEU A 86 16.11 4.90 7.48
CA LEU A 86 14.66 4.98 7.38
C LEU A 86 14.02 3.81 8.11
N SER A 87 12.81 4.04 8.60
CA SER A 87 11.97 2.97 9.15
C SER A 87 11.82 1.84 8.12
N PRO A 88 11.93 0.58 8.55
CA PRO A 88 11.71 -0.55 7.65
C PRO A 88 10.29 -0.51 7.08
N ILE A 89 10.13 -1.04 5.87
CA ILE A 89 8.82 -1.21 5.25
C ILE A 89 8.04 -2.24 6.07
N ASN A 90 6.89 -1.82 6.61
CA ASN A 90 5.94 -2.69 7.28
C ASN A 90 4.72 -2.93 6.37
N PRO A 91 3.97 -4.05 6.55
CA PRO A 91 2.84 -4.38 5.68
C PRO A 91 1.66 -3.40 5.81
N SER A 92 1.12 -3.27 7.02
CA SER A 92 -0.04 -2.42 7.35
C SER A 92 0.30 -1.46 8.48
N PHE A 93 -0.26 -0.26 8.46
CA PHE A 93 -0.19 0.71 9.55
C PHE A 93 -1.56 0.97 10.19
N SER A 94 -1.58 1.16 11.51
CA SER A 94 -2.76 1.62 12.24
C SER A 94 -2.36 2.56 13.36
N ASP A 95 -3.18 3.58 13.64
CA ASP A 95 -2.98 4.50 14.75
C ASP A 95 -3.51 3.97 16.10
N SER A 96 -4.43 3.01 16.08
CA SER A 96 -5.12 2.47 17.26
C SER A 96 -5.72 1.07 17.02
N PRO A 97 -5.93 0.28 18.09
CA PRO A 97 -6.67 -0.99 17.98
C PRO A 97 -8.11 -0.81 17.48
N GLU A 98 -8.77 0.28 17.85
CA GLU A 98 -10.14 0.58 17.45
C GLU A 98 -10.24 0.84 15.95
N SER A 99 -9.32 1.63 15.38
CA SER A 99 -9.27 1.87 13.93
C SER A 99 -8.90 0.61 13.16
N THR A 100 -8.05 -0.23 13.72
CA THR A 100 -7.72 -1.56 13.17
C THR A 100 -8.95 -2.44 13.05
N ASN A 101 -9.72 -2.59 14.14
CA ASN A 101 -10.92 -3.42 14.17
C ASN A 101 -11.99 -2.89 13.20
N LEU A 102 -12.18 -1.57 13.15
CA LEU A 102 -13.08 -0.94 12.19
C LEU A 102 -12.65 -1.22 10.75
N ALA A 103 -11.36 -1.05 10.43
CA ALA A 103 -10.84 -1.28 9.07
C ALA A 103 -11.03 -2.72 8.64
N GLN A 104 -10.71 -3.70 9.49
CA GLN A 104 -10.87 -5.12 9.18
C GLN A 104 -12.34 -5.48 8.92
N GLY A 105 -13.25 -5.06 9.80
CA GLY A 105 -14.69 -5.29 9.62
C GLY A 105 -15.24 -4.62 8.36
N PHE A 106 -14.84 -3.36 8.12
CA PHE A 106 -15.24 -2.62 6.92
C PHE A 106 -14.72 -3.28 5.64
N ILE A 107 -13.44 -3.66 5.57
CA ILE A 107 -12.84 -4.32 4.38
C ILE A 107 -13.58 -5.63 4.10
N ALA A 108 -13.81 -6.46 5.12
CA ALA A 108 -14.50 -7.74 4.97
C ALA A 108 -15.91 -7.57 4.39
N GLY A 109 -16.73 -6.72 5.01
CA GLY A 109 -18.09 -6.46 4.54
C GLY A 109 -18.11 -5.78 3.17
N TYR A 110 -17.19 -4.84 2.93
CA TYR A 110 -17.23 -3.99 1.75
C TYR A 110 -16.91 -4.81 0.50
N TYR A 111 -15.85 -5.63 0.54
CA TYR A 111 -15.48 -6.46 -0.60
C TYR A 111 -16.40 -7.66 -0.77
N GLN A 112 -17.05 -8.15 0.30
CA GLN A 112 -18.15 -9.11 0.15
C GLN A 112 -19.28 -8.53 -0.72
N LEU A 113 -19.75 -7.31 -0.43
CA LEU A 113 -20.75 -6.63 -1.25
C LEU A 113 -20.18 -6.28 -2.63
N TYR A 114 -18.94 -5.79 -2.72
CA TYR A 114 -18.35 -5.38 -3.98
C TYR A 114 -18.19 -6.52 -4.99
N ASP A 115 -17.88 -7.73 -4.52
CA ASP A 115 -17.67 -8.90 -5.37
C ASP A 115 -18.96 -9.71 -5.60
N ARG A 116 -19.93 -9.68 -4.67
CA ARG A 116 -21.15 -10.51 -4.77
C ARG A 116 -22.46 -9.74 -4.95
N ASP A 117 -22.58 -8.54 -4.37
CA ASP A 117 -23.83 -7.77 -4.34
C ASP A 117 -23.60 -6.26 -4.36
N ARG A 118 -23.11 -5.77 -5.51
CA ARG A 118 -22.83 -4.34 -5.73
C ARG A 118 -24.03 -3.42 -5.51
N PRO A 119 -25.29 -3.80 -5.85
CA PRO A 119 -26.47 -3.01 -5.52
C PRO A 119 -26.55 -2.56 -4.06
N ASP A 120 -26.19 -3.44 -3.13
CA ASP A 120 -26.29 -3.17 -1.69
C ASP A 120 -25.23 -2.19 -1.16
N LEU A 121 -24.19 -1.89 -1.94
CA LEU A 121 -23.22 -0.85 -1.60
C LEU A 121 -23.88 0.52 -1.41
N ALA A 122 -25.02 0.79 -2.09
CA ALA A 122 -25.75 2.05 -1.94
C ALA A 122 -26.20 2.32 -0.49
N ASN A 123 -26.28 1.28 0.35
CA ASN A 123 -26.64 1.38 1.76
C ASN A 123 -25.49 1.87 2.64
N VAL A 124 -24.23 1.76 2.17
CA VAL A 124 -23.01 2.11 2.93
C VAL A 124 -22.43 3.47 2.51
N TYR A 125 -22.78 3.96 1.32
CA TYR A 125 -22.41 5.31 0.88
C TYR A 125 -23.36 6.38 1.43
N SER A 126 -22.80 7.53 1.82
CA SER A 126 -23.56 8.74 2.14
C SER A 126 -24.23 9.35 0.90
N SER A 127 -25.25 10.17 1.11
CA SER A 127 -25.94 10.93 0.04
C SER A 127 -25.03 11.99 -0.60
N ASP A 128 -24.03 12.49 0.12
CA ASP A 128 -23.02 13.44 -0.34
C ASP A 128 -21.67 12.77 -0.68
N ALA A 129 -21.67 11.43 -0.77
CA ALA A 129 -20.47 10.67 -1.10
C ALA A 129 -19.91 11.08 -2.46
N VAL A 130 -18.59 10.99 -2.62
CA VAL A 130 -17.93 11.23 -3.91
C VAL A 130 -17.05 10.05 -4.26
N PHE A 131 -17.18 9.55 -5.50
CA PHE A 131 -16.40 8.45 -6.03
C PHE A 131 -15.72 8.82 -7.34
N SER A 132 -14.45 8.44 -7.49
CA SER A 132 -13.76 8.49 -8.78
C SER A 132 -12.75 7.36 -8.91
N ILE A 133 -12.44 7.02 -10.17
CA ILE A 133 -11.49 5.97 -10.51
C ILE A 133 -10.28 6.61 -11.17
N ASN A 134 -9.08 6.23 -10.76
CA ASN A 134 -7.84 6.56 -11.41
C ASN A 134 -7.26 5.30 -12.06
N THR A 135 -6.90 5.36 -13.33
CA THR A 135 -6.25 4.23 -14.00
C THR A 135 -4.81 4.59 -14.33
N ASN A 136 -3.88 3.78 -13.85
CA ASN A 136 -2.48 3.87 -14.23
C ASN A 136 -2.16 2.80 -15.27
N VAL A 137 -1.97 3.27 -16.51
CA VAL A 137 -1.67 2.44 -17.69
C VAL A 137 -0.17 2.29 -17.94
N SER A 138 0.69 2.84 -17.06
CA SER A 138 2.13 2.70 -17.22
C SER A 138 2.50 1.21 -17.15
N THR A 139 3.14 0.72 -18.21
CA THR A 139 3.75 -0.61 -18.23
C THR A 139 5.15 -0.52 -17.63
N ILE A 140 5.59 -1.60 -16.99
CA ILE A 140 6.97 -1.72 -16.56
C ILE A 140 7.80 -2.10 -17.79
N SER A 141 8.93 -1.42 -17.98
CA SER A 141 9.89 -1.75 -19.03
C SER A 141 10.22 -3.25 -18.99
N GLY A 142 9.92 -3.97 -20.05
CA GLY A 142 10.26 -5.39 -20.22
C GLY A 142 9.13 -6.40 -20.07
N SER A 143 7.90 -6.01 -19.70
CA SER A 143 6.75 -6.94 -19.75
C SER A 143 6.06 -6.89 -21.13
N SER A 144 6.02 -8.03 -21.82
CA SER A 144 5.32 -8.22 -23.11
C SER A 144 3.81 -8.42 -22.95
N GLN A 145 3.27 -8.22 -21.74
CA GLN A 145 1.85 -8.41 -21.49
C GLN A 145 1.04 -7.28 -22.14
N SER A 146 0.17 -7.66 -23.08
CA SER A 146 -0.88 -6.78 -23.60
C SER A 146 -1.69 -6.22 -22.43
N SER A 147 -1.76 -4.88 -22.35
CA SER A 147 -2.41 -4.19 -21.23
C SER A 147 -3.94 -4.29 -21.33
N THR A 148 -4.51 -5.27 -20.63
CA THR A 148 -5.97 -5.52 -20.53
C THR A 148 -6.71 -4.46 -19.71
N ILE A 149 -5.98 -3.54 -19.05
CA ILE A 149 -6.54 -2.42 -18.27
C ILE A 149 -7.40 -1.44 -19.10
N SER A 150 -7.39 -1.56 -20.42
CA SER A 150 -8.08 -0.67 -21.36
C SER A 150 -9.57 -0.50 -21.06
N HIS A 151 -10.23 -1.53 -20.52
CA HIS A 151 -11.65 -1.48 -20.13
C HIS A 151 -11.93 -0.49 -18.98
N TYR A 152 -10.93 -0.20 -18.13
CA TYR A 152 -11.05 0.76 -17.03
C TYR A 152 -10.74 2.21 -17.47
N VAL A 153 -10.02 2.39 -18.58
CA VAL A 153 -9.58 3.71 -19.07
C VAL A 153 -10.74 4.64 -19.39
N LYS A 154 -11.90 4.10 -19.80
CA LYS A 154 -13.11 4.90 -20.05
C LYS A 154 -13.64 5.57 -18.78
N PHE A 155 -13.47 4.95 -17.62
CA PHE A 155 -13.89 5.48 -16.32
C PHE A 155 -12.84 6.37 -15.65
N SER A 156 -11.61 6.35 -16.16
CA SER A 156 -10.48 7.04 -15.55
C SER A 156 -10.68 8.55 -15.45
N ARG A 157 -10.45 9.07 -14.24
CA ARG A 157 -10.35 10.49 -13.87
C ARG A 157 -8.93 10.85 -13.44
N ASN A 158 -7.93 10.29 -14.12
CA ASN A 158 -6.55 10.68 -13.94
C ASN A 158 -6.33 12.13 -14.42
N LEU A 159 -6.24 13.09 -13.50
CA LEU A 159 -6.17 14.52 -13.85
C LEU A 159 -4.86 14.92 -14.56
N THR A 160 -3.79 14.14 -14.41
CA THR A 160 -2.53 14.40 -15.15
C THR A 160 -2.68 14.02 -16.62
N ARG A 161 -3.47 12.99 -16.95
CA ARG A 161 -3.68 12.48 -18.31
C ARG A 161 -4.95 13.01 -18.99
N VAL A 162 -6.09 12.99 -18.31
CA VAL A 162 -7.38 13.44 -18.86
C VAL A 162 -7.46 14.95 -18.77
N LYS A 163 -7.34 15.66 -19.89
CA LYS A 163 -7.44 17.14 -19.94
C LYS A 163 -8.85 17.66 -20.21
N ASN A 164 -9.69 16.86 -20.89
CA ASN A 164 -11.06 17.25 -21.23
C ASN A 164 -11.91 17.48 -19.96
N ARG A 165 -12.44 18.70 -19.79
CA ARG A 165 -13.24 19.10 -18.62
C ARG A 165 -14.57 18.34 -18.51
N GLY A 166 -15.27 18.16 -19.62
CA GLY A 166 -16.53 17.41 -19.67
C GLY A 166 -16.35 15.96 -19.20
N LYS A 167 -15.30 15.29 -19.70
CA LYS A 167 -14.94 13.94 -19.26
C LYS A 167 -14.63 13.91 -17.76
N ARG A 168 -13.87 14.86 -17.22
CA ARG A 168 -13.56 14.94 -15.77
C ARG A 168 -14.80 15.10 -14.89
N TYR A 169 -15.82 15.80 -15.40
CA TYR A 169 -17.10 15.96 -14.72
C TYR A 169 -17.91 14.66 -14.76
N GLN A 170 -18.04 14.05 -15.94
CA GLN A 170 -18.75 12.78 -16.13
C GLN A 170 -18.10 11.61 -15.35
N THR A 171 -16.78 11.61 -15.21
CA THR A 171 -16.06 10.56 -14.48
C THR A 171 -16.00 10.79 -12.96
N LEU A 172 -16.70 11.79 -12.43
CA LEU A 172 -16.94 11.95 -10.98
C LEU A 172 -18.38 11.50 -10.67
N ALA A 173 -18.56 10.56 -9.75
CA ALA A 173 -19.89 10.18 -9.26
C ALA A 173 -20.13 10.80 -7.89
N VAL A 174 -21.34 11.33 -7.68
CA VAL A 174 -21.75 11.97 -6.43
C VAL A 174 -23.06 11.35 -5.96
N GLY A 175 -23.10 10.97 -4.69
CA GLY A 175 -24.24 10.34 -4.04
C GLY A 175 -24.32 8.83 -4.22
N ASN A 176 -24.80 8.15 -3.19
CA ASN A 176 -24.83 6.69 -3.08
C ASN A 176 -25.36 5.95 -4.32
N ARG A 177 -26.50 6.39 -4.89
CA ARG A 177 -27.10 5.73 -6.06
C ARG A 177 -26.22 5.83 -7.31
N ALA A 178 -25.75 7.03 -7.65
CA ALA A 178 -24.91 7.25 -8.83
C ALA A 178 -23.55 6.54 -8.72
N ILE A 179 -23.00 6.46 -7.50
CA ILE A 179 -21.79 5.69 -7.21
C ILE A 179 -22.02 4.20 -7.45
N CYS A 180 -23.12 3.65 -6.90
CA CYS A 180 -23.48 2.25 -7.05
C CYS A 180 -23.68 1.86 -8.52
N GLU A 181 -24.41 2.65 -9.31
CA GLU A 181 -24.57 2.40 -10.75
C GLU A 181 -23.22 2.35 -11.46
N LYS A 182 -22.33 3.29 -11.14
CA LYS A 182 -21.01 3.33 -11.75
C LYS A 182 -20.12 2.14 -11.35
N ILE A 183 -20.25 1.64 -10.12
CA ILE A 183 -19.53 0.45 -9.67
C ILE A 183 -20.08 -0.80 -10.38
N LYS A 184 -21.39 -0.87 -10.65
CA LYS A 184 -21.99 -1.99 -11.42
C LYS A 184 -21.49 -2.04 -12.87
N GLU A 185 -21.11 -0.92 -13.48
CA GLU A 185 -20.53 -0.88 -14.83
C GLU A 185 -19.10 -1.43 -14.92
N LEU A 186 -18.41 -1.64 -13.78
CA LEU A 186 -17.07 -2.21 -13.75
C LEU A 186 -17.14 -3.73 -13.96
N PRO A 187 -16.09 -4.37 -14.53
CA PRO A 187 -16.02 -5.82 -14.59
C PRO A 187 -16.20 -6.47 -13.21
N ALA A 188 -16.83 -7.64 -13.17
CA ALA A 188 -16.99 -8.41 -11.95
C ALA A 188 -15.62 -8.86 -11.43
N SER A 189 -15.39 -8.75 -10.12
CA SER A 189 -14.09 -8.94 -9.48
C SER A 189 -14.15 -9.94 -8.35
N SER A 190 -12.99 -10.48 -7.97
CA SER A 190 -12.80 -11.28 -6.76
C SER A 190 -11.53 -10.82 -6.04
N HIS A 191 -11.70 -10.43 -4.78
CA HIS A 191 -10.61 -10.04 -3.87
C HIS A 191 -10.34 -11.18 -2.89
N ASN A 192 -9.10 -11.66 -2.83
CA ASN A 192 -8.72 -12.68 -1.86
C ASN A 192 -8.35 -12.01 -0.52
N LEU A 193 -9.34 -11.88 0.36
CA LEU A 193 -9.18 -11.29 1.68
C LEU A 193 -8.51 -12.23 2.70
N ALA A 194 -8.46 -13.53 2.42
CA ALA A 194 -7.93 -14.53 3.36
C ALA A 194 -6.39 -14.57 3.34
N ASP A 195 -5.77 -14.07 2.28
CA ASP A 195 -4.32 -14.06 2.11
C ASP A 195 -3.74 -12.68 2.50
N PRO A 196 -3.10 -12.56 3.68
CA PRO A 196 -2.54 -11.28 4.14
C PRO A 196 -1.37 -10.80 3.26
N SER A 197 -0.81 -11.65 2.39
CA SER A 197 0.20 -11.22 1.41
C SER A 197 -0.41 -10.51 0.19
N LYS A 198 -1.73 -10.61 0.00
CA LYS A 198 -2.46 -10.05 -1.16
C LYS A 198 -3.22 -8.78 -0.85
N LEU A 199 -3.41 -8.46 0.43
CA LEU A 199 -4.09 -7.25 0.87
C LEU A 199 -3.46 -6.72 2.16
N VAL A 200 -3.05 -5.47 2.12
CA VAL A 200 -2.59 -4.70 3.28
C VAL A 200 -3.36 -3.39 3.34
N PHE A 201 -3.33 -2.72 4.49
CA PHE A 201 -4.05 -1.47 4.66
C PHE A 201 -3.34 -0.52 5.63
N ASP A 202 -3.52 0.76 5.40
CA ASP A 202 -3.12 1.82 6.32
C ASP A 202 -4.37 2.54 6.82
N VAL A 203 -4.49 2.70 8.13
CA VAL A 203 -5.66 3.34 8.75
C VAL A 203 -5.26 4.33 9.83
N TRP A 204 -5.87 5.51 9.82
CA TRP A 204 -5.71 6.50 10.87
C TRP A 204 -6.91 7.43 10.99
N SER A 205 -7.06 8.01 12.18
CA SER A 205 -8.07 8.99 12.51
C SER A 205 -7.66 10.37 12.01
N MET A 206 -8.61 11.13 11.49
CA MET A 206 -8.40 12.52 11.06
C MET A 206 -9.67 13.34 11.20
N THR A 207 -9.55 14.66 11.18
CA THR A 207 -10.69 15.56 11.11
C THR A 207 -10.83 16.12 9.71
N CYS A 208 -12.04 16.07 9.15
CA CYS A 208 -12.35 16.61 7.83
C CYS A 208 -13.48 17.62 7.90
N LYS A 209 -13.38 18.65 7.06
CA LYS A 209 -14.46 19.61 6.82
C LYS A 209 -15.43 19.02 5.82
N LEU A 210 -16.48 18.38 6.33
CA LEU A 210 -17.53 17.76 5.52
C LEU A 210 -18.88 18.41 5.84
N GLY A 211 -19.82 18.27 4.91
CA GLY A 211 -21.22 18.63 5.19
C GLY A 211 -21.82 17.70 6.23
N SER A 212 -22.87 18.15 6.92
CA SER A 212 -23.63 17.26 7.80
C SER A 212 -24.25 16.12 6.96
N PRO A 213 -24.11 14.86 7.37
CA PRO A 213 -24.78 13.74 6.70
C PRO A 213 -26.30 13.73 6.92
N THR A 214 -26.80 14.48 7.90
CA THR A 214 -28.22 14.53 8.29
C THR A 214 -28.94 15.81 7.86
N GLU A 215 -28.23 16.85 7.47
CA GLU A 215 -28.84 18.09 7.01
C GLU A 215 -28.74 18.24 5.48
N PRO A 216 -29.81 18.73 4.82
CA PRO A 216 -29.72 19.08 3.41
C PRO A 216 -28.60 20.12 3.21
N PRO A 217 -27.95 20.15 2.04
CA PRO A 217 -26.88 21.11 1.75
C PRO A 217 -27.40 22.52 2.05
N SER A 218 -26.83 23.16 3.08
CA SER A 218 -27.23 24.51 3.46
C SER A 218 -26.94 25.45 2.28
N THR A 219 -27.87 26.35 2.00
CA THR A 219 -27.69 27.39 0.97
C THR A 219 -26.62 28.42 1.33
N THR A 220 -25.98 28.28 2.50
CA THR A 220 -24.90 29.14 2.97
C THR A 220 -23.56 28.50 2.60
N PRO A 221 -22.81 29.06 1.63
CA PRO A 221 -21.50 28.55 1.28
C PRO A 221 -20.56 28.63 2.49
N GLY A 222 -20.14 27.47 3.02
CA GLY A 222 -19.12 27.40 4.06
C GLY A 222 -19.52 26.83 5.42
N SER A 223 -20.75 26.31 5.63
CA SER A 223 -21.06 25.56 6.87
C SER A 223 -20.47 24.13 6.85
N SER A 224 -19.16 24.01 6.65
CA SER A 224 -18.47 22.74 6.88
C SER A 224 -18.25 22.56 8.37
N VAL A 225 -18.71 21.44 8.93
CA VAL A 225 -18.45 21.08 10.32
C VAL A 225 -17.22 20.20 10.37
N ASP A 226 -16.36 20.44 11.35
CA ASP A 226 -15.23 19.57 11.64
C ASP A 226 -15.78 18.20 12.07
N THR A 227 -15.63 17.22 11.19
CA THR A 227 -16.17 15.87 11.35
C THR A 227 -15.01 14.91 11.59
N ASN A 228 -15.08 14.15 12.68
CA ASN A 228 -14.15 13.05 12.92
C ASN A 228 -14.37 11.96 11.87
N CYS A 229 -13.27 11.59 11.21
CA CYS A 229 -13.26 10.65 10.11
C CYS A 229 -12.11 9.66 10.29
N ILE A 230 -12.20 8.56 9.57
CA ILE A 230 -11.10 7.62 9.40
C ILE A 230 -10.68 7.63 7.94
N MET A 231 -9.38 7.82 7.71
CA MET A 231 -8.77 7.57 6.42
C MET A 231 -8.33 6.12 6.40
N LEU A 232 -8.86 5.37 5.45
CA LEU A 232 -8.50 3.97 5.21
C LEU A 232 -7.95 3.86 3.80
N VAL A 233 -6.72 3.38 3.67
CA VAL A 233 -6.10 3.07 2.38
C VAL A 233 -5.89 1.58 2.29
N VAL A 234 -6.51 0.94 1.31
CA VAL A 234 -6.40 -0.50 1.07
C VAL A 234 -5.54 -0.72 -0.16
N HIS A 235 -4.48 -1.50 -0.01
CA HIS A 235 -3.59 -1.90 -1.09
C HIS A 235 -3.75 -3.39 -1.34
N GLY A 236 -3.91 -3.79 -2.59
CA GLY A 236 -4.01 -5.21 -2.87
C GLY A 236 -4.10 -5.57 -4.33
N MET A 237 -4.64 -6.75 -4.57
CA MET A 237 -4.89 -7.28 -5.90
C MET A 237 -6.27 -7.93 -6.01
N PHE A 238 -6.80 -7.95 -7.22
CA PHE A 238 -8.04 -8.65 -7.55
C PHE A 238 -7.92 -9.32 -8.92
N THR A 239 -8.78 -10.32 -9.15
CA THR A 239 -8.94 -10.99 -10.44
C THR A 239 -10.31 -10.67 -11.01
N GLU A 240 -10.42 -10.53 -12.32
CA GLU A 240 -11.73 -10.47 -12.98
C GLU A 240 -12.38 -11.85 -13.02
N ILE A 241 -13.68 -11.95 -12.72
CA ILE A 241 -14.40 -13.22 -12.72
C ILE A 241 -14.51 -13.78 -14.14
N ASP A 242 -14.87 -12.94 -15.11
CA ASP A 242 -15.04 -13.33 -16.51
C ASP A 242 -13.70 -13.58 -17.23
N SER A 243 -12.59 -13.20 -16.61
CA SER A 243 -11.24 -13.34 -17.19
C SER A 243 -10.23 -13.60 -16.07
N PRO A 244 -10.13 -14.84 -15.56
CA PRO A 244 -9.28 -15.16 -14.41
C PRO A 244 -7.79 -14.85 -14.59
N ASN A 245 -7.32 -14.76 -15.84
CA ASN A 245 -5.96 -14.36 -16.18
C ASN A 245 -5.71 -12.85 -16.05
N HIS A 246 -6.77 -12.05 -15.93
CA HIS A 246 -6.68 -10.61 -15.72
C HIS A 246 -6.54 -10.32 -14.23
N VAL A 247 -5.30 -10.12 -13.81
CA VAL A 247 -4.93 -9.75 -12.46
C VAL A 247 -4.58 -8.27 -12.43
N PHE A 248 -5.21 -7.52 -11.54
CA PHE A 248 -4.93 -6.11 -11.34
C PHE A 248 -4.51 -5.86 -9.91
N SER A 249 -3.65 -4.86 -9.74
CA SER A 249 -3.40 -4.28 -8.42
C SER A 249 -4.21 -3.00 -8.26
N PHE A 250 -4.57 -2.70 -7.02
CA PHE A 250 -5.33 -1.51 -6.70
C PHE A 250 -4.83 -0.85 -5.43
N ASP A 251 -5.11 0.45 -5.35
CA ASP A 251 -5.01 1.26 -4.14
C ASP A 251 -6.36 1.95 -3.97
N ARG A 252 -7.08 1.67 -2.90
CA ARG A 252 -8.41 2.22 -2.65
C ARG A 252 -8.43 3.02 -1.36
N THR A 253 -8.71 4.31 -1.49
CA THR A 253 -8.75 5.24 -0.36
C THR A 253 -10.20 5.56 -0.03
N PHE A 254 -10.57 5.32 1.22
CA PHE A 254 -11.85 5.70 1.79
C PHE A 254 -11.66 6.80 2.83
N ILE A 255 -12.60 7.74 2.85
CA ILE A 255 -12.85 8.59 4.01
C ILE A 255 -14.18 8.17 4.61
N LEU A 256 -14.12 7.64 5.82
CA LEU A 256 -15.25 7.10 6.57
C LEU A 256 -15.65 8.08 7.66
N SER A 257 -16.94 8.24 7.90
CA SER A 257 -17.47 8.89 9.10
C SER A 257 -18.41 7.94 9.83
N GLU A 258 -18.75 8.26 11.08
CA GLU A 258 -19.75 7.51 11.83
C GLU A 258 -21.08 7.41 11.06
N ALA A 259 -21.71 6.24 11.13
CA ALA A 259 -23.03 6.03 10.56
C ALA A 259 -24.09 6.77 11.39
N PRO A 260 -24.96 7.61 10.79
CA PRO A 260 -26.01 8.29 11.52
C PRO A 260 -26.95 7.29 12.23
N PRO A 261 -27.49 7.62 13.42
CA PRO A 261 -28.32 6.71 14.22
C PRO A 261 -29.54 6.11 13.49
N SER A 262 -30.11 6.85 12.54
CA SER A 262 -31.27 6.43 11.74
C SER A 262 -30.91 5.98 10.33
N SER A 263 -29.62 5.74 10.05
CA SER A 263 -29.16 5.36 8.71
C SER A 263 -29.42 3.88 8.42
N VAL A 264 -29.66 3.57 7.14
CA VAL A 264 -29.77 2.18 6.66
C VAL A 264 -28.46 1.42 6.91
N ALA A 265 -27.32 2.10 6.79
CA ALA A 265 -26.00 1.55 7.12
C ALA A 265 -25.99 0.97 8.53
N LEU A 266 -26.33 1.78 9.55
CA LEU A 266 -26.33 1.35 10.94
C LEU A 266 -27.36 0.24 11.21
N ALA A 267 -28.55 0.34 10.62
CA ALA A 267 -29.57 -0.71 10.72
C ALA A 267 -29.08 -2.06 10.14
N ASN A 268 -28.20 -2.02 9.14
CA ASN A 268 -27.56 -3.19 8.54
C ASN A 268 -26.23 -3.56 9.23
N GLY A 269 -25.94 -3.00 10.41
CA GLY A 269 -24.75 -3.33 11.21
C GLY A 269 -23.47 -2.62 10.80
N TRP A 270 -23.53 -1.61 9.93
CA TRP A 270 -22.36 -0.80 9.55
C TRP A 270 -22.15 0.33 10.56
N PRO A 271 -21.03 0.36 11.30
CA PRO A 271 -20.74 1.44 12.24
C PRO A 271 -20.31 2.74 11.55
N CYS A 272 -20.03 2.70 10.24
CA CYS A 272 -19.54 3.83 9.47
C CYS A 272 -20.20 3.91 8.08
N ILE A 273 -20.11 5.09 7.48
CA ILE A 273 -20.54 5.38 6.11
C ILE A 273 -19.39 5.97 5.28
N ILE A 274 -19.43 5.72 3.98
CA ILE A 274 -18.42 6.22 3.05
C ILE A 274 -18.76 7.66 2.64
N ARG A 275 -17.81 8.57 2.85
CA ARG A 275 -17.91 9.99 2.45
C ARG A 275 -17.09 10.26 1.19
N ARG A 276 -15.91 9.67 1.06
CA ARG A 276 -15.09 9.76 -0.16
C ARG A 276 -14.52 8.39 -0.49
N ASP A 277 -14.45 8.08 -1.78
CA ASP A 277 -13.89 6.84 -2.29
C ASP A 277 -13.07 7.14 -3.56
N LEU A 278 -11.81 6.77 -3.52
CA LEU A 278 -10.90 6.87 -4.66
C LEU A 278 -10.30 5.50 -4.93
N LEU A 279 -10.65 4.92 -6.08
CA LEU A 279 -10.11 3.66 -6.54
C LEU A 279 -9.02 3.91 -7.59
N THR A 280 -7.78 3.53 -7.30
CA THR A 280 -6.69 3.49 -8.29
C THR A 280 -6.50 2.05 -8.76
N ILE A 281 -6.50 1.84 -10.08
CA ILE A 281 -6.30 0.53 -10.71
C ILE A 281 -5.05 0.59 -11.59
N ARG A 282 -4.24 -0.47 -11.53
CA ARG A 282 -3.01 -0.65 -12.30
C ARG A 282 -2.83 -2.11 -12.69
N ASN A 283 -2.08 -2.35 -13.76
CA ASN A 283 -1.65 -3.71 -14.10
C ASN A 283 -0.93 -4.31 -12.89
N HIS A 284 -1.24 -5.56 -12.57
CA HIS A 284 -0.56 -6.22 -11.46
C HIS A 284 0.92 -6.34 -11.76
N ASN A 285 1.74 -5.98 -10.78
CA ASN A 285 3.17 -6.19 -10.82
C ASN A 285 3.51 -7.21 -9.73
N PRO A 286 4.08 -8.38 -10.08
CA PRO A 286 4.54 -9.36 -9.11
C PRO A 286 5.76 -8.87 -8.30
N SER A 287 6.19 -7.60 -8.46
CA SER A 287 7.26 -7.00 -7.69
C SER A 287 7.08 -7.23 -6.20
N THR A 288 8.09 -7.87 -5.62
CA THR A 288 8.28 -8.22 -4.21
C THR A 288 8.54 -7.03 -3.29
N SER A 289 8.15 -5.81 -3.69
CA SER A 289 8.48 -4.58 -2.94
C SER A 289 7.88 -4.54 -1.53
N PHE A 290 6.84 -5.34 -1.28
CA PHE A 290 6.14 -5.49 0.00
C PHE A 290 6.34 -6.88 0.64
N THR A 291 6.85 -7.86 -0.12
CA THR A 291 7.30 -9.10 0.51
C THR A 291 8.57 -8.77 1.28
N LEU A 292 8.57 -9.07 2.57
CA LEU A 292 9.80 -9.13 3.34
C LEU A 292 10.81 -9.91 2.48
N THR A 293 11.94 -9.29 2.15
CA THR A 293 13.11 -10.07 1.79
C THR A 293 13.46 -10.87 3.03
N LEU A 294 12.81 -12.02 3.20
CA LEU A 294 13.47 -13.11 3.86
C LEU A 294 14.80 -13.23 3.13
N PRO A 295 15.95 -13.10 3.82
CA PRO A 295 17.23 -13.25 3.17
C PRO A 295 17.17 -14.53 2.31
N PRO A 296 17.70 -14.51 1.08
CA PRO A 296 17.84 -15.76 0.31
C PRO A 296 18.46 -16.78 1.26
N PRO A 297 17.98 -18.04 1.31
CA PRO A 297 18.54 -19.03 2.21
C PRO A 297 20.03 -19.02 1.95
N SER A 298 20.79 -18.45 2.89
CA SER A 298 22.22 -18.43 2.79
C SER A 298 22.57 -19.92 2.76
N LEU A 299 23.34 -20.33 1.76
CA LEU A 299 24.17 -21.52 1.87
C LEU A 299 25.24 -21.20 2.93
N GLN A 300 24.79 -20.96 4.16
CA GLN A 300 25.61 -20.89 5.35
C GLN A 300 25.48 -22.25 6.02
N PRO A 301 26.61 -22.83 6.48
CA PRO A 301 26.60 -23.98 7.35
C PRO A 301 25.64 -23.72 8.52
N PRO A 302 24.95 -24.76 9.03
CA PRO A 302 23.91 -24.59 10.03
C PRO A 302 24.48 -23.88 11.26
N ALA A 303 24.05 -22.62 11.45
CA ALA A 303 24.27 -21.87 12.67
C ALA A 303 22.97 -21.88 13.47
N ALA A 304 23.07 -22.35 14.70
CA ALA A 304 22.02 -22.68 15.65
C ALA A 304 20.79 -21.76 15.61
N VAL A 305 19.65 -22.34 15.21
CA VAL A 305 18.35 -21.90 15.71
C VAL A 305 18.36 -22.07 17.22
N SER A 306 18.00 -21.01 17.93
CA SER A 306 17.73 -21.04 19.37
C SER A 306 16.86 -22.25 19.69
N GLU A 307 17.41 -23.19 20.46
CA GLU A 307 16.89 -24.53 20.73
C GLU A 307 15.48 -24.54 21.36
N ASP A 308 14.98 -23.40 21.86
CA ASP A 308 13.73 -23.33 22.61
C ASP A 308 12.45 -23.49 21.78
N VAL A 309 12.32 -22.90 20.59
CA VAL A 309 11.03 -22.92 19.86
C VAL A 309 10.78 -24.25 19.14
N ALA A 310 11.84 -24.84 18.56
CA ALA A 310 11.76 -26.16 17.92
C ALA A 310 11.59 -27.28 18.95
N SER A 311 12.19 -27.15 20.15
CA SER A 311 11.97 -28.03 21.30
C SER A 311 10.52 -28.01 21.76
N VAL A 312 9.94 -26.81 21.92
CA VAL A 312 8.54 -26.64 22.37
C VAL A 312 7.56 -27.24 21.37
N HIS A 313 7.74 -26.97 20.07
CA HIS A 313 6.88 -27.54 19.03
C HIS A 313 6.99 -29.07 18.95
N ASN A 314 8.20 -29.63 19.02
CA ASN A 314 8.38 -31.08 19.05
C ASN A 314 7.77 -31.72 20.31
N ASN A 315 7.84 -31.06 21.46
CA ASN A 315 7.20 -31.53 22.68
C ASN A 315 5.68 -31.53 22.57
N MET A 316 5.08 -30.48 22.01
CA MET A 316 3.63 -30.40 21.79
C MET A 316 3.14 -31.47 20.80
N VAL A 317 3.91 -31.74 19.73
CA VAL A 317 3.60 -32.83 18.80
C VAL A 317 3.61 -34.18 19.53
N GLN A 318 4.62 -34.45 20.35
CA GLN A 318 4.67 -35.70 21.13
C GLN A 318 3.52 -35.83 22.13
N GLN A 319 3.16 -34.75 22.82
CA GLN A 319 2.01 -34.75 23.73
C GLN A 319 0.70 -35.03 22.99
N LEU A 320 0.51 -34.44 21.81
CA LEU A 320 -0.70 -34.66 21.03
C LEU A 320 -0.76 -36.07 20.45
N CYS A 321 0.37 -36.64 19.98
CA CYS A 321 0.44 -38.04 19.58
C CYS A 321 0.00 -38.98 20.71
N LEU A 322 0.51 -38.77 21.93
CA LEU A 322 0.17 -39.57 23.09
C LEU A 322 -1.31 -39.45 23.48
N ALA A 323 -1.89 -38.26 23.37
CA ALA A 323 -3.27 -38.00 23.75
C ALA A 323 -4.31 -38.50 22.72
N THR A 324 -3.94 -38.54 21.43
CA THR A 324 -4.89 -38.76 20.33
C THR A 324 -4.66 -40.07 19.56
N GLY A 325 -3.48 -40.67 19.67
CA GLY A 325 -3.05 -41.82 18.86
C GLY A 325 -2.69 -41.45 17.41
N LEU A 326 -2.64 -40.16 17.08
CA LEU A 326 -2.15 -39.70 15.79
C LEU A 326 -0.64 -39.88 15.68
N ASN A 327 -0.17 -40.16 14.47
CA ASN A 327 1.26 -40.14 14.20
C ASN A 327 1.79 -38.70 14.21
N ALA A 328 3.12 -38.56 14.24
CA ALA A 328 3.79 -37.25 14.38
C ALA A 328 3.43 -36.26 13.26
N GLU A 329 3.22 -36.73 12.03
CA GLU A 329 2.90 -35.89 10.88
C GLU A 329 1.50 -35.28 11.01
N TRP A 330 0.51 -36.10 11.40
CA TRP A 330 -0.86 -35.63 11.58
C TRP A 330 -1.05 -34.81 12.85
N SER A 331 -0.32 -35.12 13.91
CA SER A 331 -0.27 -34.28 15.13
C SER A 331 0.33 -32.91 14.85
N ALA A 332 1.43 -32.84 14.08
CA ALA A 332 2.03 -31.58 13.66
C ALA A 332 1.08 -30.78 12.76
N LYS A 333 0.36 -31.44 11.86
CA LYS A 333 -0.65 -30.80 11.01
C LYS A 333 -1.82 -30.23 11.84
N CYS A 334 -2.34 -30.99 12.79
CA CYS A 334 -3.43 -30.54 13.67
C CYS A 334 -3.02 -29.32 14.52
N LEU A 335 -1.79 -29.33 15.07
CA LEU A 335 -1.23 -28.19 15.80
C LEU A 335 -1.03 -26.99 14.87
N SER A 336 -0.48 -27.20 13.67
CA SER A 336 -0.32 -26.12 12.69
C SER A 336 -1.65 -25.47 12.30
N ASP A 337 -2.68 -26.28 12.03
CA ASP A 337 -4.01 -25.82 11.63
C ASP A 337 -4.77 -25.11 12.79
N THR A 338 -4.29 -25.27 14.03
CA THR A 338 -4.85 -24.64 15.23
C THR A 338 -3.92 -23.58 15.84
N ASN A 339 -2.97 -23.06 15.06
CA ASN A 339 -1.98 -22.05 15.50
C ASN A 339 -1.15 -22.48 16.73
N TRP A 340 -0.78 -23.76 16.79
CA TRP A 340 0.00 -24.38 17.86
C TRP A 340 -0.65 -24.26 19.25
N ASP A 341 -1.98 -24.19 19.31
CA ASP A 341 -2.77 -24.19 20.54
C ASP A 341 -3.23 -25.62 20.88
N TYR A 342 -2.58 -26.23 21.88
CA TYR A 342 -2.81 -27.64 22.25
C TYR A 342 -4.27 -27.97 22.58
N ASN A 343 -4.98 -27.05 23.27
CA ASN A 343 -6.36 -27.30 23.67
C ASN A 343 -7.31 -27.24 22.46
N LYS A 344 -7.05 -26.32 21.52
CA LYS A 344 -7.80 -26.26 20.26
C LYS A 344 -7.50 -27.47 19.38
N ALA A 345 -6.26 -27.95 19.34
CA ALA A 345 -5.89 -29.16 18.61
C ALA A 345 -6.64 -30.40 19.13
N LEU A 346 -6.78 -30.57 20.46
CA LEU A 346 -7.57 -31.66 21.05
C LEU A 346 -9.06 -31.57 20.74
N GLN A 347 -9.63 -30.35 20.73
CA GLN A 347 -11.03 -30.13 20.37
C GLN A 347 -11.27 -30.43 18.89
N ALA A 348 -10.39 -29.92 18.01
CA ALA A 348 -10.45 -30.18 16.58
C ALA A 348 -10.33 -31.69 16.29
N PHE A 349 -9.38 -32.38 16.92
CA PHE A 349 -9.26 -33.83 16.80
C PHE A 349 -10.54 -34.55 17.22
N SER A 350 -11.14 -34.18 18.34
CA SER A 350 -12.36 -34.83 18.85
C SER A 350 -13.56 -34.69 17.91
N ILE A 351 -13.64 -33.58 17.16
CA ILE A 351 -14.68 -33.33 16.14
C ILE A 351 -14.42 -34.13 14.86
N PHE A 352 -13.17 -34.19 14.41
CA PHE A 352 -12.81 -34.73 13.10
C PHE A 352 -12.26 -36.16 13.13
N LYS A 353 -12.16 -36.79 14.32
CA LYS A 353 -11.56 -38.12 14.50
C LYS A 353 -12.13 -39.18 13.54
N GLU A 354 -13.44 -39.18 13.30
CA GLU A 354 -14.11 -40.16 12.42
C GLU A 354 -13.83 -39.91 10.93
N GLN A 355 -13.34 -38.73 10.56
CA GLN A 355 -13.05 -38.32 9.18
C GLN A 355 -11.57 -38.45 8.82
N LEU A 356 -10.71 -38.81 9.78
CA LEU A 356 -9.29 -38.97 9.55
C LEU A 356 -8.98 -40.32 8.87
N PRO A 357 -8.08 -40.35 7.88
CA PRO A 357 -7.71 -41.59 7.21
C PRO A 357 -6.99 -42.53 8.18
N ALA A 358 -7.07 -43.84 7.94
CA ALA A 358 -6.40 -44.84 8.78
C ALA A 358 -4.87 -44.61 8.92
N GLN A 359 -4.27 -44.01 7.90
CA GLN A 359 -2.84 -43.63 7.85
C GLN A 359 -2.48 -42.50 8.82
N ALA A 360 -3.47 -41.79 9.39
CA ALA A 360 -3.24 -40.72 10.36
C ALA A 360 -2.88 -41.24 11.76
N PHE A 361 -3.15 -42.50 12.02
CA PHE A 361 -2.93 -43.14 13.31
C PHE A 361 -1.67 -44.02 13.26
N SER A 362 -0.94 -44.08 14.37
CA SER A 362 0.27 -44.90 14.54
C SER A 362 0.01 -46.15 15.36
#